data_AF-A0A7S1D6N1-F1
#
_entry.id   AF-A0A7S1D6N1-F1
#
_cell.length_a   1.000
_cell.length_b   1.000
_cell.length_c   1.000
_cell.angle_alpha   90.00
_cell.angle_beta   90.00
_cell.angle_gamma   90.00
#
_symmetry.space_group_name_H-M   'P 1'
#
loop_
_entity.id
_entity.type
_entity.pdbx_description
1 polymer ?
#
loop_
_entity_poly.entity_id
_entity_poly.type
_entity_poly.pdbx_seq_one_letter_code
_entity_poly.pdbx_strand_id
1 'polypeptide(L)'
;VQEANSAIDKHSNEMVERSDDALRNAKKGTALYGTGPGRKDLGGVLEWGPESKVFKSILAHPRLVPLFHGILGKGYRMDHLPFVLAQDKGAEGFSLHGGTIDCISGEYNPHLAYSYVHGTMRTALLGCNVMLTDHNEGDGGFCVVPGSHKSNFKMPEGMVDGDRYQEFIRQPVTKAGDVVLFSEGTVHGAMAWTADRQRRACLYRFAPATQVYGRSYFGHEGGGWPDKMYEDLTEAQKAVLEPPYANRLDRPNIEPDGSTEITTRNERKKQHDQDVFGTKYF
;
A
#
# COMPACT_ATOMS: atom_id res chain seq x y z
N VAL A 1 -3.94 8.01 15.70
CA VAL A 1 -5.34 8.16 15.23
C VAL A 1 -5.80 9.61 15.35
N GLN A 2 -5.93 10.17 16.57
CA GLN A 2 -6.39 11.56 16.76
C GLN A 2 -5.54 12.57 15.97
N GLU A 3 -4.22 12.53 16.12
CA GLU A 3 -3.28 13.40 15.37
C GLU A 3 -3.48 13.31 13.85
N ALA A 4 -3.61 12.08 13.31
CA ALA A 4 -3.85 11.87 11.88
C ALA A 4 -5.21 12.41 11.42
N ASN A 5 -6.28 12.20 12.19
CA ASN A 5 -7.60 12.74 11.86
C ASN A 5 -7.61 14.27 11.92
N SER A 6 -6.95 14.88 12.92
CA SER A 6 -6.83 16.33 13.01
C SER A 6 -6.05 16.94 11.84
N ALA A 7 -4.99 16.27 11.36
CA ALA A 7 -4.29 16.68 10.14
C ALA A 7 -5.20 16.56 8.91
N ILE A 8 -5.92 15.44 8.77
CA ILE A 8 -6.90 15.26 7.68
C ILE A 8 -7.99 16.33 7.70
N ASP A 9 -8.48 16.73 8.87
CA ASP A 9 -9.50 17.77 8.99
C ASP A 9 -8.99 19.13 8.49
N LYS A 10 -7.72 19.47 8.74
CA LYS A 10 -7.10 20.71 8.25
C LYS A 10 -6.91 20.73 6.74
N HIS A 11 -6.68 19.56 6.14
CA HIS A 11 -6.50 19.36 4.71
C HIS A 11 -7.79 18.87 4.01
N SER A 12 -8.94 18.92 4.68
CA SER A 12 -10.19 18.31 4.16
C SER A 12 -10.73 19.02 2.92
N ASN A 13 -10.42 20.31 2.75
CA ASN A 13 -10.76 21.09 1.56
C ASN A 13 -9.92 20.69 0.32
N GLU A 14 -8.85 19.93 0.49
CA GLU A 14 -8.00 19.44 -0.62
C GLU A 14 -8.44 18.05 -1.12
N MET A 15 -9.43 17.43 -0.47
CA MET A 15 -10.00 16.14 -0.90
C MET A 15 -10.60 16.25 -2.30
N VAL A 16 -10.21 15.32 -3.18
CA VAL A 16 -10.75 15.23 -4.54
C VAL A 16 -11.73 14.06 -4.62
N GLU A 17 -13.00 14.36 -4.89
CA GLU A 17 -14.01 13.33 -5.12
C GLU A 17 -13.89 12.71 -6.51
N ARG A 18 -14.04 11.39 -6.59
CA ARG A 18 -14.18 10.64 -7.85
C ARG A 18 -15.62 10.71 -8.34
N SER A 19 -16.06 11.92 -8.72
CA SER A 19 -17.47 12.20 -9.07
C SER A 19 -17.86 11.74 -10.48
N ASP A 20 -16.90 11.67 -11.41
CA ASP A 20 -17.18 11.28 -12.79
C ASP A 20 -17.39 9.77 -12.90
N ASP A 21 -18.34 9.34 -13.75
CA ASP A 21 -18.60 7.91 -13.99
C ASP A 21 -17.34 7.16 -14.45
N ALA A 22 -16.42 7.84 -15.15
CA ALA A 22 -15.13 7.27 -15.58
C ALA A 22 -14.11 7.09 -14.44
N LEU A 23 -14.31 7.78 -13.31
CA LEU A 23 -13.44 7.71 -12.14
C LEU A 23 -13.99 6.76 -11.07
N ARG A 24 -15.29 6.50 -11.07
CA ARG A 24 -15.93 5.54 -10.18
C ARG A 24 -15.37 4.15 -10.41
N ASN A 25 -14.97 3.50 -9.32
CA ASN A 25 -14.30 2.21 -9.38
C ASN A 25 -15.26 1.02 -9.21
N ALA A 26 -16.49 1.28 -8.82
CA ALA A 26 -17.56 0.29 -8.79
C ALA A 26 -18.46 0.45 -10.02
N LYS A 27 -18.92 -0.68 -10.56
CA LYS A 27 -19.83 -0.67 -11.71
C LYS A 27 -21.24 -0.23 -11.30
N LYS A 28 -21.81 0.73 -12.03
CA LYS A 28 -23.16 1.24 -11.78
C LYS A 28 -24.20 0.12 -11.77
N GLY A 29 -25.07 0.13 -10.76
CA GLY A 29 -26.15 -0.84 -10.59
C GLY A 29 -25.75 -2.15 -9.89
N THR A 30 -24.51 -2.27 -9.43
CA THR A 30 -24.01 -3.47 -8.73
C THR A 30 -23.95 -3.27 -7.22
N ALA A 31 -23.76 -4.35 -6.48
CA ALA A 31 -23.73 -4.33 -5.01
C ALA A 31 -22.66 -3.40 -4.42
N LEU A 32 -21.56 -3.15 -5.14
CA LEU A 32 -20.44 -2.33 -4.67
C LEU A 32 -20.57 -0.84 -5.03
N TYR A 33 -21.58 -0.45 -5.81
CA TYR A 33 -21.70 0.92 -6.32
C TYR A 33 -22.04 1.96 -5.25
N GLY A 34 -22.80 1.57 -4.22
CA GLY A 34 -23.34 2.50 -3.23
C GLY A 34 -24.50 3.34 -3.76
N THR A 35 -25.00 4.25 -2.93
CA THR A 35 -26.19 5.09 -3.20
C THR A 35 -25.90 6.59 -3.15
N GLY A 36 -24.67 6.96 -2.83
CA GLY A 36 -24.24 8.33 -2.56
C GLY A 36 -23.07 8.77 -3.44
N PRO A 37 -22.24 9.71 -2.94
CA PRO A 37 -21.18 10.35 -3.71
C PRO A 37 -20.04 9.40 -4.11
N GLY A 38 -19.11 9.89 -4.91
CA GLY A 38 -17.86 9.19 -5.16
C GLY A 38 -17.01 9.06 -3.89
N ARG A 39 -16.03 8.16 -3.92
CA ARG A 39 -14.97 8.16 -2.91
C ARG A 39 -14.11 9.41 -3.08
N LYS A 40 -13.56 9.93 -1.97
CA LYS A 40 -12.62 11.04 -1.97
C LYS A 40 -11.20 10.55 -1.70
N ASP A 41 -10.24 11.06 -2.46
CA ASP A 41 -8.82 10.77 -2.31
C ASP A 41 -8.10 12.07 -1.84
N LEU A 42 -7.21 11.96 -0.85
CA LEU A 42 -6.41 13.06 -0.31
C LEU A 42 -4.93 12.66 -0.24
N GLY A 43 -4.13 13.23 -1.15
CA GLY A 43 -2.69 12.99 -1.26
C GLY A 43 -1.84 13.90 -0.38
N GLY A 44 -0.51 13.81 -0.52
CA GLY A 44 0.43 14.73 0.13
C GLY A 44 0.65 14.50 1.63
N VAL A 45 0.14 13.40 2.20
CA VAL A 45 0.21 13.12 3.65
C VAL A 45 1.63 13.10 4.23
N LEU A 46 2.65 12.93 3.39
CA LEU A 46 4.07 12.97 3.76
C LEU A 46 4.73 14.34 3.53
N GLU A 47 3.98 15.37 3.13
CA GLU A 47 4.46 16.69 2.72
C GLU A 47 3.80 17.87 3.47
N TRP A 48 2.96 17.59 4.47
CA TRP A 48 2.23 18.55 5.30
C TRP A 48 3.07 19.14 6.45
N GLY A 49 4.39 19.15 6.31
CA GLY A 49 5.32 19.66 7.32
C GLY A 49 5.21 18.88 8.65
N PRO A 50 5.08 19.55 9.81
CA PRO A 50 5.02 18.87 11.12
C PRO A 50 3.89 17.83 11.24
N GLU A 51 2.78 18.03 10.53
CA GLU A 51 1.62 17.14 10.57
C GLU A 51 1.88 15.80 9.86
N SER A 52 2.86 15.76 8.97
CA SER A 52 3.30 14.53 8.32
C SER A 52 3.98 13.56 9.28
N LYS A 53 4.39 13.98 10.48
CA LYS A 53 5.09 13.12 11.44
C LYS A 53 4.32 11.83 11.75
N VAL A 54 3.00 11.92 11.96
CA VAL A 54 2.16 10.74 12.24
C VAL A 54 2.09 9.78 11.05
N PHE A 55 2.09 10.29 9.82
CA PHE A 55 2.06 9.48 8.59
C PHE A 55 3.43 8.89 8.25
N LYS A 56 4.49 9.70 8.32
CA LYS A 56 5.90 9.29 8.19
C LYS A 56 6.26 8.19 9.21
N SER A 57 5.64 8.19 10.39
CA SER A 57 5.86 7.14 11.41
C SER A 57 5.57 5.73 10.90
N ILE A 58 4.65 5.57 9.94
CA ILE A 58 4.23 4.26 9.40
C ILE A 58 5.35 3.59 8.60
N LEU A 59 6.22 4.37 7.95
CA LEU A 59 7.32 3.86 7.12
C LEU A 59 8.19 2.87 7.90
N ALA A 60 8.50 3.16 9.17
CA ALA A 60 9.36 2.36 10.02
C ALA A 60 8.76 2.16 11.44
N HIS A 61 7.44 2.03 11.54
CA HIS A 61 6.80 1.86 12.85
C HIS A 61 7.28 0.56 13.53
N PRO A 62 7.71 0.56 14.81
CA PRO A 62 8.32 -0.61 15.46
C PRO A 62 7.46 -1.88 15.45
N ARG A 63 6.14 -1.74 15.55
CA ARG A 63 5.19 -2.87 15.44
C ARG A 63 4.97 -3.40 14.02
N LEU A 64 5.30 -2.61 12.98
CA LEU A 64 5.10 -2.99 11.58
C LEU A 64 6.38 -3.53 10.94
N VAL A 65 7.54 -3.01 11.32
CA VAL A 65 8.86 -3.43 10.78
C VAL A 65 9.05 -4.96 10.80
N PRO A 66 8.77 -5.70 11.89
CA PRO A 66 8.90 -7.16 11.88
C PRO A 66 7.98 -7.85 10.87
N LEU A 67 6.76 -7.32 10.67
CA LEU A 67 5.80 -7.85 9.70
C LEU A 67 6.26 -7.55 8.27
N PHE A 68 6.76 -6.34 8.01
CA PHE A 68 7.35 -5.97 6.72
C PHE A 68 8.57 -6.84 6.39
N HIS A 69 9.48 -7.09 7.33
CA HIS A 69 10.59 -8.02 7.11
C HIS A 69 10.14 -9.46 6.86
N GLY A 70 9.15 -9.93 7.62
CA GLY A 70 8.57 -11.26 7.45
C GLY A 70 7.95 -11.45 6.06
N ILE A 71 7.27 -10.43 5.54
CA ILE A 71 6.47 -10.51 4.31
C ILE A 71 7.25 -10.06 3.06
N LEU A 72 8.05 -9.01 3.12
CA LEU A 72 8.75 -8.39 1.99
C LEU A 72 10.25 -8.68 1.98
N GLY A 73 10.83 -8.91 3.15
CA GLY A 73 12.26 -9.16 3.34
C GLY A 73 13.00 -7.93 3.88
N LYS A 74 14.27 -8.13 4.20
CA LYS A 74 15.18 -7.04 4.63
C LYS A 74 15.24 -6.00 3.51
N GLY A 75 15.23 -4.72 3.89
CA GLY A 75 15.34 -3.60 2.95
C GLY A 75 14.07 -3.30 2.18
N TYR A 76 12.88 -3.68 2.66
CA TYR A 76 11.61 -3.28 2.03
C TYR A 76 11.58 -1.77 1.72
N ARG A 77 10.82 -1.37 0.70
CA ARG A 77 10.69 0.03 0.26
C ARG A 77 9.25 0.45 0.11
N MET A 78 9.00 1.74 0.26
CA MET A 78 7.74 2.34 -0.18
C MET A 78 7.70 2.34 -1.71
N ASP A 79 6.54 2.00 -2.28
CA ASP A 79 6.40 1.83 -3.72
C ASP A 79 5.45 2.87 -4.36
N HIS A 80 4.39 3.27 -3.66
CA HIS A 80 3.45 4.31 -4.10
C HIS A 80 3.43 5.48 -3.11
N LEU A 81 3.06 6.67 -3.60
CA LEU A 81 2.69 7.78 -2.72
C LEU A 81 1.48 7.36 -1.87
N PRO A 82 1.56 7.47 -0.54
CA PRO A 82 0.42 7.18 0.32
C PRO A 82 -0.61 8.30 0.23
N PHE A 83 -1.87 7.93 0.45
CA PHE A 83 -2.99 8.86 0.42
C PHE A 83 -4.09 8.39 1.35
N VAL A 84 -4.95 9.32 1.74
CA VAL A 84 -6.14 9.07 2.53
C VAL A 84 -7.31 8.75 1.60
N LEU A 85 -7.97 7.65 1.89
CA LEU A 85 -9.25 7.23 1.35
C LEU A 85 -10.34 7.73 2.30
N ALA A 86 -11.22 8.60 1.80
CA ALA A 86 -12.37 9.10 2.54
C ALA A 86 -13.69 8.74 1.84
N GLN A 87 -14.67 8.25 2.61
CA GLN A 87 -16.00 7.89 2.09
C GLN A 87 -17.06 8.45 3.04
N ASP A 88 -17.95 9.29 2.52
CA ASP A 88 -19.14 9.73 3.23
C ASP A 88 -20.24 8.66 3.14
N LYS A 89 -21.31 8.80 3.94
CA LYS A 89 -22.43 7.84 3.92
C LYS A 89 -22.96 7.63 2.51
N GLY A 90 -23.13 6.37 2.13
CA GLY A 90 -23.61 5.93 0.82
C GLY A 90 -22.54 5.93 -0.26
N ALA A 91 -21.33 6.41 -0.02
CA ALA A 91 -20.30 6.51 -1.05
C ALA A 91 -19.94 5.15 -1.66
N GLU A 92 -19.50 5.17 -2.91
CA GLU A 92 -19.12 3.95 -3.63
C GLU A 92 -18.06 3.12 -2.92
N GLY A 93 -18.10 1.82 -3.21
CA GLY A 93 -17.00 0.91 -3.00
C GLY A 93 -16.02 0.90 -4.19
N PHE A 94 -15.49 -0.28 -4.47
CA PHE A 94 -14.57 -0.57 -5.57
C PHE A 94 -14.80 -2.04 -5.95
N SER A 95 -15.14 -2.30 -7.21
CA SER A 95 -15.13 -3.66 -7.77
C SER A 95 -13.84 -4.41 -7.39
N LEU A 96 -13.95 -5.71 -7.21
CA LEU A 96 -12.82 -6.54 -6.86
C LEU A 96 -11.75 -6.48 -7.97
N HIS A 97 -10.50 -6.39 -7.57
CA HIS A 97 -9.36 -6.27 -8.45
C HIS A 97 -8.12 -6.93 -7.83
N GLY A 98 -7.03 -6.93 -8.60
CA GLY A 98 -5.79 -7.59 -8.22
C GLY A 98 -5.88 -9.10 -8.42
N GLY A 99 -5.06 -9.83 -7.65
CA GLY A 99 -4.89 -11.27 -7.85
C GLY A 99 -3.54 -11.61 -8.47
N THR A 100 -2.85 -12.61 -7.93
CA THR A 100 -1.70 -13.24 -8.60
C THR A 100 -2.13 -13.88 -9.92
N ILE A 101 -3.33 -14.45 -9.94
CA ILE A 101 -4.11 -14.64 -11.16
C ILE A 101 -5.12 -13.48 -11.19
N ASP A 102 -4.97 -12.59 -12.15
CA ASP A 102 -5.80 -11.39 -12.26
C ASP A 102 -7.29 -11.79 -12.35
N CYS A 103 -8.13 -11.20 -11.50
CA CYS A 103 -9.50 -11.65 -11.35
C CYS A 103 -10.37 -11.38 -12.59
N ILE A 104 -9.98 -10.45 -13.47
CA ILE A 104 -10.74 -10.06 -14.65
C ILE A 104 -10.27 -10.83 -15.88
N SER A 105 -8.99 -10.81 -16.18
CA SER A 105 -8.39 -11.45 -17.35
C SER A 105 -8.15 -12.96 -17.15
N GLY A 106 -7.84 -13.38 -15.92
CA GLY A 106 -7.37 -14.73 -15.62
C GLY A 106 -5.89 -14.95 -15.95
N GLU A 107 -5.16 -13.90 -16.33
CA GLU A 107 -3.73 -13.99 -16.62
C GLU A 107 -2.90 -14.02 -15.33
N TYR A 108 -1.78 -14.73 -15.36
CA TYR A 108 -0.82 -14.70 -14.28
C TYR A 108 -0.07 -13.37 -14.28
N ASN A 109 -0.13 -12.65 -13.17
CA ASN A 109 0.56 -11.38 -12.96
C ASN A 109 1.78 -11.58 -12.05
N PRO A 110 3.01 -11.72 -12.61
CA PRO A 110 4.22 -11.89 -11.81
C PRO A 110 4.52 -10.68 -10.92
N HIS A 111 4.03 -9.49 -11.25
CA HIS A 111 4.26 -8.27 -10.48
C HIS A 111 3.46 -8.24 -9.17
N LEU A 112 2.41 -9.06 -9.08
CA LEU A 112 1.60 -9.27 -7.88
C LEU A 112 1.77 -10.70 -7.33
N ALA A 113 2.89 -11.35 -7.64
CA ALA A 113 3.13 -12.72 -7.21
C ALA A 113 3.17 -12.86 -5.69
N TYR A 114 2.57 -13.95 -5.21
CA TYR A 114 2.73 -14.45 -3.85
C TYR A 114 3.46 -15.79 -3.89
N SER A 115 4.33 -16.03 -2.92
CA SER A 115 4.96 -17.33 -2.74
C SER A 115 5.07 -17.69 -1.26
N TYR A 116 5.03 -19.00 -1.00
CA TYR A 116 5.38 -19.57 0.29
C TYR A 116 6.36 -20.71 0.04
N VAL A 117 7.63 -20.50 0.41
CA VAL A 117 8.72 -21.44 0.15
C VAL A 117 9.51 -21.63 1.44
N HIS A 118 9.68 -22.89 1.85
CA HIS A 118 10.50 -23.27 3.01
C HIS A 118 10.20 -22.44 4.27
N GLY A 119 8.93 -22.41 4.68
CA GLY A 119 8.49 -21.71 5.90
C GLY A 119 8.35 -20.19 5.76
N THR A 120 8.75 -19.61 4.63
CA THR A 120 8.78 -18.14 4.45
C THR A 120 7.76 -17.70 3.41
N MET A 121 6.94 -16.72 3.76
CA MET A 121 6.06 -16.04 2.81
C MET A 121 6.77 -14.86 2.15
N ARG A 122 6.49 -14.63 0.87
CA ARG A 122 6.88 -13.42 0.13
C ARG A 122 5.74 -12.92 -0.74
N THR A 123 5.57 -11.60 -0.78
CA THR A 123 4.69 -10.92 -1.76
C THR A 123 5.48 -9.89 -2.53
N ALA A 124 5.14 -9.76 -3.81
CA ALA A 124 5.74 -8.82 -4.73
C ALA A 124 5.31 -7.36 -4.40
N LEU A 125 4.09 -7.20 -3.89
CA LEU A 125 3.55 -5.92 -3.43
C LEU A 125 2.63 -6.13 -2.21
N LEU A 126 2.75 -5.27 -1.21
CA LEU A 126 2.01 -5.32 0.05
C LEU A 126 1.23 -4.02 0.24
N GLY A 127 -0.09 -4.14 0.31
CA GLY A 127 -0.96 -3.07 0.79
C GLY A 127 -0.94 -2.99 2.31
N CYS A 128 -0.88 -1.78 2.85
CA CYS A 128 -0.91 -1.46 4.26
C CYS A 128 -1.95 -0.36 4.50
N ASN A 129 -3.16 -0.77 4.89
CA ASN A 129 -4.26 0.13 5.19
C ASN A 129 -4.27 0.46 6.69
N VAL A 130 -3.91 1.70 7.03
CA VAL A 130 -4.03 2.22 8.39
C VAL A 130 -5.43 2.76 8.60
N MET A 131 -6.21 2.11 9.48
CA MET A 131 -7.61 2.47 9.73
C MET A 131 -7.69 3.64 10.70
N LEU A 132 -8.30 4.76 10.28
CA LEU A 132 -8.39 6.00 11.08
C LEU A 132 -9.79 6.24 11.64
N THR A 133 -10.75 5.43 11.20
CA THR A 133 -12.10 5.31 11.74
C THR A 133 -12.40 3.82 11.92
N ASP A 134 -13.28 3.48 12.86
CA ASP A 134 -13.82 2.12 13.00
C ASP A 134 -14.42 1.64 11.67
N HIS A 135 -14.34 0.34 11.39
CA HIS A 135 -15.12 -0.36 10.37
C HIS A 135 -15.81 -1.53 11.08
N ASN A 136 -17.05 -1.32 11.55
CA ASN A 136 -17.84 -2.39 12.16
C ASN A 136 -18.46 -3.26 11.07
N GLU A 137 -18.99 -4.41 11.48
CA GLU A 137 -19.70 -5.30 10.58
C GLU A 137 -20.85 -4.57 9.87
N GLY A 138 -20.89 -4.64 8.54
CA GLY A 138 -21.93 -4.03 7.71
C GLY A 138 -21.71 -2.57 7.36
N ASP A 139 -20.71 -1.89 7.95
CA ASP A 139 -20.39 -0.49 7.59
C ASP A 139 -19.82 -0.36 6.16
N GLY A 140 -19.25 -1.45 5.63
CA GLY A 140 -18.59 -1.50 4.33
C GLY A 140 -17.09 -1.14 4.39
N GLY A 141 -16.55 -0.57 3.31
CA GLY A 141 -15.11 -0.30 3.19
C GLY A 141 -14.32 -1.51 2.70
N PHE A 142 -13.02 -1.60 3.04
CA PHE A 142 -12.13 -2.62 2.49
C PHE A 142 -12.70 -4.04 2.62
N CYS A 143 -12.68 -4.78 1.52
CA CYS A 143 -13.07 -6.18 1.48
C CYS A 143 -12.05 -7.02 0.69
N VAL A 144 -12.02 -8.31 0.98
CA VAL A 144 -11.03 -9.24 0.43
C VAL A 144 -11.66 -10.60 0.17
N VAL A 145 -11.08 -11.35 -0.77
CA VAL A 145 -11.40 -12.76 -1.00
C VAL A 145 -10.27 -13.60 -0.38
N PRO A 146 -10.46 -14.15 0.83
CA PRO A 146 -9.38 -14.83 1.55
C PRO A 146 -8.79 -15.99 0.75
N GLY A 147 -7.46 -16.07 0.71
CA GLY A 147 -6.74 -17.15 0.02
C GLY A 147 -6.60 -16.99 -1.49
N SER A 148 -7.23 -15.99 -2.12
CA SER A 148 -7.17 -15.77 -3.57
C SER A 148 -5.76 -15.47 -4.12
N HIS A 149 -4.81 -15.04 -3.28
CA HIS A 149 -3.38 -14.93 -3.64
C HIS A 149 -2.70 -16.28 -3.94
N LYS A 150 -3.37 -17.39 -3.65
CA LYS A 150 -2.93 -18.74 -4.04
C LYS A 150 -3.79 -19.33 -5.15
N SER A 151 -4.73 -18.56 -5.70
CA SER A 151 -5.59 -19.05 -6.77
C SER A 151 -4.74 -19.41 -7.99
N ASN A 152 -5.06 -20.53 -8.64
CA ASN A 152 -4.54 -20.89 -9.97
C ASN A 152 -5.60 -20.71 -11.06
N PHE A 153 -6.75 -20.13 -10.70
CA PHE A 153 -7.90 -19.99 -11.57
C PHE A 153 -8.39 -18.55 -11.59
N LYS A 154 -8.93 -18.14 -12.74
CA LYS A 154 -9.67 -16.89 -12.88
C LYS A 154 -10.85 -16.87 -11.90
N MET A 155 -11.14 -15.68 -11.38
CA MET A 155 -12.29 -15.46 -10.52
C MET A 155 -13.61 -15.76 -11.28
N PRO A 156 -14.60 -16.43 -10.63
CA PRO A 156 -15.89 -16.70 -11.26
C PRO A 156 -16.63 -15.44 -11.72
N GLU A 157 -17.39 -15.57 -12.81
CA GLU A 157 -18.20 -14.48 -13.34
C GLU A 157 -19.24 -13.97 -12.33
N GLY A 158 -19.44 -12.65 -12.30
CA GLY A 158 -20.34 -11.97 -11.39
C GLY A 158 -19.77 -11.73 -9.98
N MET A 159 -18.61 -12.31 -9.64
CA MET A 159 -17.99 -12.07 -8.33
C MET A 159 -17.27 -10.73 -8.25
N VAL A 160 -16.66 -10.27 -9.35
CA VAL A 160 -15.88 -9.01 -9.41
C VAL A 160 -16.70 -7.80 -8.97
N ASP A 161 -17.95 -7.73 -9.39
CA ASP A 161 -18.87 -6.64 -9.04
C ASP A 161 -19.68 -6.92 -7.76
N GLY A 162 -19.45 -8.06 -7.11
CA GLY A 162 -20.15 -8.47 -5.90
C GLY A 162 -21.60 -8.93 -6.12
N ASP A 163 -22.02 -9.19 -7.34
CA ASP A 163 -23.40 -9.62 -7.65
C ASP A 163 -23.62 -11.12 -7.38
N ARG A 164 -22.53 -11.92 -7.34
CA ARG A 164 -22.54 -13.34 -6.99
C ARG A 164 -21.44 -13.66 -5.98
N TYR A 165 -21.62 -14.75 -5.23
CA TYR A 165 -20.58 -15.32 -4.34
C TYR A 165 -20.15 -14.38 -3.20
N GLN A 166 -21.07 -13.54 -2.73
CA GLN A 166 -20.84 -12.56 -1.66
C GLN A 166 -20.37 -13.22 -0.35
N GLU A 167 -20.76 -14.47 -0.10
CA GLU A 167 -20.37 -15.26 1.07
C GLU A 167 -18.85 -15.54 1.17
N PHE A 168 -18.13 -15.39 0.06
CA PHE A 168 -16.67 -15.53 -0.03
C PHE A 168 -15.93 -14.18 0.02
N ILE A 169 -16.65 -13.06 -0.06
CA ILE A 169 -16.10 -11.70 0.06
C ILE A 169 -16.23 -11.28 1.52
N ARG A 170 -15.09 -10.99 2.17
CA ARG A 170 -15.04 -10.65 3.60
C ARG A 170 -14.64 -9.21 3.81
N GLN A 171 -15.45 -8.47 4.56
CA GLN A 171 -15.09 -7.19 5.16
C GLN A 171 -14.46 -7.45 6.54
N PRO A 172 -13.15 -7.18 6.75
CA PRO A 172 -12.57 -7.26 8.08
C PRO A 172 -13.16 -6.20 9.02
N VAL A 173 -13.61 -6.62 10.21
CA VAL A 173 -14.01 -5.70 11.28
C VAL A 173 -12.74 -5.15 11.93
N THR A 174 -12.62 -3.83 11.99
CA THR A 174 -11.43 -3.13 12.52
C THR A 174 -11.83 -1.93 13.35
N LYS A 175 -10.96 -1.55 14.28
CA LYS A 175 -11.05 -0.32 15.07
C LYS A 175 -10.08 0.73 14.57
N ALA A 176 -10.36 1.99 14.85
CA ALA A 176 -9.43 3.07 14.55
C ALA A 176 -8.08 2.81 15.25
N GLY A 177 -7.00 2.74 14.46
CA GLY A 177 -5.65 2.38 14.91
C GLY A 177 -5.20 0.99 14.47
N ASP A 178 -6.10 0.14 13.99
CA ASP A 178 -5.75 -1.14 13.38
C ASP A 178 -5.10 -0.93 12.01
N VAL A 179 -4.31 -1.92 11.60
CA VAL A 179 -3.66 -1.96 10.29
C VAL A 179 -4.02 -3.25 9.58
N VAL A 180 -4.57 -3.14 8.38
CA VAL A 180 -4.83 -4.29 7.50
C VAL A 180 -3.67 -4.42 6.52
N LEU A 181 -2.90 -5.50 6.67
CA LEU A 181 -1.85 -5.89 5.74
C LEU A 181 -2.39 -6.95 4.77
N PHE A 182 -2.22 -6.75 3.47
CA PHE A 182 -2.67 -7.70 2.45
C PHE A 182 -1.71 -7.73 1.26
N SER A 183 -1.41 -8.92 0.75
CA SER A 183 -0.75 -9.05 -0.55
C SER A 183 -1.67 -8.46 -1.62
N GLU A 184 -1.16 -7.58 -2.48
CA GLU A 184 -1.91 -7.06 -3.63
C GLU A 184 -2.17 -8.17 -4.68
N GLY A 185 -1.48 -9.32 -4.55
CA GLY A 185 -1.85 -10.57 -5.21
C GLY A 185 -3.11 -11.23 -4.64
N THR A 186 -3.68 -10.72 -3.55
CA THR A 186 -5.00 -11.15 -3.07
C THR A 186 -6.06 -10.31 -3.77
N VAL A 187 -7.10 -10.96 -4.29
CA VAL A 187 -8.26 -10.24 -4.84
C VAL A 187 -8.95 -9.48 -3.71
N HIS A 188 -9.10 -8.18 -3.91
CA HIS A 188 -9.61 -7.24 -2.91
C HIS A 188 -10.39 -6.11 -3.56
N GLY A 189 -11.13 -5.35 -2.77
CA GLY A 189 -11.92 -4.22 -3.22
C GLY A 189 -12.44 -3.41 -2.05
N ALA A 190 -13.56 -2.72 -2.26
CA ALA A 190 -14.27 -2.06 -1.19
C ALA A 190 -15.78 -2.24 -1.35
N MET A 191 -16.47 -2.55 -0.26
CA MET A 191 -17.92 -2.44 -0.17
C MET A 191 -18.33 -0.97 -0.05
N ALA A 192 -19.51 -0.65 -0.56
CA ALA A 192 -20.11 0.67 -0.40
C ALA A 192 -20.20 1.04 1.08
N TRP A 193 -19.95 2.31 1.40
CA TRP A 193 -19.93 2.77 2.78
C TRP A 193 -21.33 3.11 3.27
N THR A 194 -21.78 2.52 4.38
CA THR A 194 -23.17 2.65 4.85
C THR A 194 -23.30 3.43 6.16
N ALA A 195 -22.20 3.57 6.91
CA ALA A 195 -22.20 4.23 8.21
C ALA A 195 -22.41 5.75 8.12
N ASP A 196 -23.00 6.34 9.17
CA ASP A 196 -23.21 7.79 9.26
C ASP A 196 -21.92 8.61 9.43
N ARG A 197 -20.85 7.97 9.91
CA ARG A 197 -19.53 8.60 10.09
C ARG A 197 -18.72 8.51 8.81
N GLN A 198 -17.86 9.49 8.53
CA GLN A 198 -16.94 9.41 7.41
C GLN A 198 -15.92 8.28 7.61
N ARG A 199 -15.80 7.40 6.63
CA ARG A 199 -14.71 6.42 6.57
C ARG A 199 -13.40 7.17 6.35
N ARG A 200 -12.36 6.82 7.11
CA ARG A 200 -11.00 7.30 6.86
C ARG A 200 -10.01 6.15 7.00
N ALA A 201 -9.19 5.96 5.97
CA ALA A 201 -8.04 5.06 6.00
C ALA A 201 -6.88 5.69 5.22
N CYS A 202 -5.65 5.48 5.66
CA CYS A 202 -4.46 5.89 4.92
C CYS A 202 -3.80 4.64 4.32
N LEU A 203 -3.73 4.58 2.99
CA LEU A 203 -3.18 3.44 2.26
C LEU A 203 -1.72 3.70 1.90
N TYR A 204 -0.88 2.75 2.29
CA TYR A 204 0.53 2.65 1.88
C TYR A 204 0.70 1.39 1.03
N ARG A 205 1.66 1.43 0.11
CA ARG A 205 2.12 0.22 -0.60
C ARG A 205 3.61 0.09 -0.46
N PHE A 206 4.03 -1.12 -0.11
CA PHE A 206 5.43 -1.47 0.07
C PHE A 206 5.80 -2.66 -0.81
N ALA A 207 7.06 -2.71 -1.22
CA ALA A 207 7.61 -3.77 -2.07
C ALA A 207 8.95 -4.29 -1.50
N PRO A 208 9.41 -5.48 -1.92
CA PRO A 208 10.79 -5.90 -1.69
C PRO A 208 11.80 -4.89 -2.23
N ALA A 209 13.01 -4.89 -1.67
CA ALA A 209 14.07 -3.91 -1.97
C ALA A 209 14.34 -3.71 -3.48
N THR A 210 14.25 -4.76 -4.28
CA THR A 210 14.59 -4.77 -5.71
C THR A 210 13.38 -4.63 -6.63
N GLN A 211 12.17 -4.49 -6.07
CA GLN A 211 10.94 -4.47 -6.85
C GLN A 211 10.33 -3.08 -6.90
N VAL A 212 9.76 -2.76 -8.07
CA VAL A 212 9.02 -1.53 -8.31
C VAL A 212 7.76 -1.84 -9.11
N TYR A 213 6.61 -1.39 -8.62
CA TYR A 213 5.32 -1.46 -9.32
C TYR A 213 4.87 -0.06 -9.71
N GLY A 214 4.89 0.88 -8.75
CA GLY A 214 4.57 2.28 -8.96
C GLY A 214 5.71 3.07 -9.60
N ARG A 215 5.37 4.01 -10.49
CA ARG A 215 6.34 4.92 -11.12
C ARG A 215 6.68 6.15 -10.27
N SER A 216 5.96 6.40 -9.17
CA SER A 216 5.99 7.67 -8.44
C SER A 216 7.39 8.12 -8.01
N TYR A 217 8.27 7.20 -7.62
CA TYR A 217 9.68 7.50 -7.28
C TYR A 217 10.48 8.15 -8.43
N PHE A 218 10.09 7.95 -9.68
CA PHE A 218 10.79 8.49 -10.85
C PHE A 218 10.05 9.70 -11.46
N GLY A 219 8.99 10.18 -10.81
CA GLY A 219 8.12 11.22 -11.35
C GLY A 219 8.60 12.65 -11.13
N HIS A 220 9.64 12.85 -10.33
CA HIS A 220 10.14 14.16 -9.93
C HIS A 220 11.43 14.53 -10.67
N GLU A 221 11.65 15.82 -10.90
CA GLU A 221 12.86 16.32 -11.55
C GLU A 221 14.09 15.91 -10.74
N GLY A 222 15.06 15.24 -11.39
CA GLY A 222 16.23 14.65 -10.73
C GLY A 222 16.02 13.24 -10.16
N GLY A 223 14.79 12.70 -10.20
CA GLY A 223 14.43 11.41 -9.60
C GLY A 223 14.26 11.49 -8.08
N GLY A 224 13.64 10.48 -7.48
CA GLY A 224 13.35 10.45 -6.05
C GLY A 224 11.90 10.85 -5.71
N TRP A 225 11.62 10.87 -4.42
CA TRP A 225 10.35 11.38 -3.88
C TRP A 225 10.37 12.93 -3.82
N PRO A 226 9.21 13.60 -3.65
CA PRO A 226 9.19 15.03 -3.36
C PRO A 226 10.12 15.41 -2.20
N ASP A 227 10.88 16.50 -2.32
CA ASP A 227 11.88 16.94 -1.33
C ASP A 227 11.31 17.03 0.10
N LYS A 228 10.09 17.55 0.23
CA LYS A 228 9.38 17.69 1.52
C LYS A 228 9.17 16.36 2.25
N MET A 229 9.15 15.25 1.53
CA MET A 229 9.03 13.94 2.16
C MET A 229 10.27 13.57 2.97
N TYR A 230 11.46 14.05 2.58
CA TYR A 230 12.73 13.74 3.24
C TYR A 230 12.98 14.58 4.51
N GLU A 231 12.22 15.65 4.72
CA GLU A 231 12.31 16.50 5.91
C GLU A 231 11.96 15.71 7.18
N ASP A 232 12.75 15.93 8.25
CA ASP A 232 12.53 15.39 9.60
C ASP A 232 12.36 13.85 9.70
N LEU A 233 12.94 13.10 8.76
CA LEU A 233 12.96 11.64 8.80
C LEU A 233 14.07 11.10 9.70
N THR A 234 13.77 10.03 10.43
CA THR A 234 14.80 9.17 11.03
C THR A 234 15.52 8.38 9.95
N GLU A 235 16.73 7.88 10.25
CA GLU A 235 17.49 7.04 9.31
C GLU A 235 16.69 5.79 8.89
N ALA A 236 15.93 5.19 9.81
CA ALA A 236 15.06 4.06 9.50
C ALA A 236 13.95 4.43 8.51
N GLN A 237 13.34 5.62 8.64
CA GLN A 237 12.33 6.07 7.68
C GLN A 237 12.94 6.40 6.32
N LYS A 238 14.13 7.03 6.29
CA LYS A 238 14.87 7.30 5.05
C LYS A 238 15.20 6.01 4.30
N ALA A 239 15.59 4.95 5.00
CA ALA A 239 15.89 3.65 4.40
C ALA A 239 14.73 3.05 3.58
N VAL A 240 13.49 3.36 3.95
CA VAL A 240 12.27 2.88 3.26
C VAL A 240 12.01 3.67 1.97
N LEU A 241 12.57 4.87 1.86
CA LEU A 241 12.42 5.76 0.71
C LEU A 241 13.49 5.55 -0.37
N GLU A 242 14.39 4.59 -0.19
CA GLU A 242 15.43 4.23 -1.15
C GLU A 242 14.85 3.72 -2.50
N PRO A 243 15.57 3.95 -3.62
CA PRO A 243 15.23 3.37 -4.92
C PRO A 243 15.24 1.82 -4.89
N PRO A 244 14.75 1.18 -5.96
CA PRO A 244 14.79 -0.27 -6.07
C PRO A 244 16.21 -0.75 -6.42
N TYR A 245 16.87 -1.45 -5.48
CA TYR A 245 18.16 -2.11 -5.70
C TYR A 245 18.45 -3.15 -4.61
N ALA A 246 19.42 -4.03 -4.85
CA ALA A 246 19.72 -5.14 -3.96
C ALA A 246 20.37 -4.69 -2.64
N ASN A 247 20.00 -5.34 -1.53
CA ASN A 247 20.51 -5.00 -0.19
C ASN A 247 22.04 -4.93 -0.12
N ARG A 248 22.74 -5.83 -0.83
CA ARG A 248 24.21 -5.94 -0.86
C ARG A 248 24.94 -4.75 -1.50
N LEU A 249 24.20 -3.80 -2.08
CA LEU A 249 24.74 -2.65 -2.80
C LEU A 249 24.60 -1.39 -1.95
N ASP A 250 25.10 -1.47 -0.70
CA ASP A 250 25.12 -0.38 0.26
C ASP A 250 23.72 0.13 0.65
N ARG A 251 22.71 -0.75 0.62
CA ARG A 251 21.37 -0.38 1.08
C ARG A 251 21.35 -0.24 2.61
N PRO A 252 20.82 0.85 3.18
CA PRO A 252 20.50 0.91 4.59
C PRO A 252 19.31 -0.01 4.88
N ASN A 253 19.43 -0.84 5.92
CA ASN A 253 18.38 -1.76 6.31
C ASN A 253 18.02 -1.51 7.76
N ILE A 254 16.73 -1.55 8.05
CA ILE A 254 16.22 -1.39 9.40
C ILE A 254 16.51 -2.67 10.18
N GLU A 255 17.04 -2.54 11.38
CA GLU A 255 17.27 -3.63 12.31
C GLU A 255 16.09 -3.79 13.29
N PRO A 256 15.95 -4.93 13.99
CA PRO A 256 14.82 -5.16 14.90
C PRO A 256 14.66 -4.12 16.02
N ASP A 257 15.75 -3.44 16.42
CA ASP A 257 15.75 -2.38 17.42
C ASP A 257 15.42 -0.98 16.85
N GLY A 258 15.16 -0.89 15.53
CA GLY A 258 14.87 0.36 14.83
C GLY A 258 16.10 1.15 14.38
N SER A 259 17.31 0.67 14.65
CA SER A 259 18.53 1.22 14.07
C SER A 259 18.67 0.83 12.59
N THR A 260 19.67 1.40 11.91
CA THR A 260 19.94 1.06 10.51
C THR A 260 21.36 0.53 10.31
N GLU A 261 21.46 -0.57 9.57
CA GLU A 261 22.73 -1.17 9.16
C GLU A 261 22.86 -1.17 7.63
N ILE A 262 24.01 -0.72 7.12
CA ILE A 262 24.32 -0.75 5.69
C ILE A 262 24.94 -2.10 5.35
N THR A 263 24.29 -2.86 4.46
CA THR A 263 24.89 -4.10 3.92
C THR A 263 25.82 -3.75 2.77
N THR A 264 27.13 -3.76 3.01
CA THR A 264 28.11 -3.34 1.99
C THR A 264 28.76 -4.49 1.23
N ARG A 265 29.11 -4.23 -0.04
CA ARG A 265 29.92 -5.13 -0.85
C ARG A 265 31.41 -4.99 -0.48
N ASN A 266 32.15 -6.09 -0.58
CA ASN A 266 33.60 -6.12 -0.37
C ASN A 266 34.33 -5.02 -1.17
N GLU A 267 35.22 -4.27 -0.53
CA GLU A 267 35.92 -3.12 -1.11
C GLU A 267 36.74 -3.46 -2.36
N ARG A 268 37.44 -4.61 -2.38
CA ARG A 268 38.21 -5.01 -3.56
C ARG A 268 37.31 -5.23 -4.77
N LYS A 269 36.09 -5.74 -4.55
CA LYS A 269 35.09 -5.89 -5.60
C LYS A 269 34.57 -4.53 -6.08
N LYS A 270 34.30 -3.57 -5.19
CA LYS A 270 33.88 -2.20 -5.57
C LYS A 270 34.97 -1.49 -6.37
N GLN A 271 36.24 -1.64 -5.98
CA GLN A 271 37.36 -1.08 -6.74
C GLN A 271 37.50 -1.74 -8.11
N HIS A 272 37.36 -3.06 -8.20
CA HIS A 272 37.37 -3.74 -9.50
C HIS A 272 36.26 -3.22 -10.42
N ASP A 273 35.04 -3.05 -9.90
CA ASP A 273 33.94 -2.49 -10.67
C ASP A 273 34.24 -1.05 -11.11
N GLN A 274 34.84 -0.24 -10.24
CA GLN A 274 35.27 1.13 -10.55
C GLN A 274 36.32 1.16 -11.66
N ASP A 275 37.30 0.27 -11.61
CA ASP A 275 38.38 0.16 -12.59
C ASP A 275 37.85 -0.27 -13.98
N VAL A 276 36.82 -1.13 -14.01
CA VAL A 276 36.27 -1.70 -15.26
C VAL A 276 35.15 -0.85 -15.85
N PHE A 277 34.24 -0.34 -15.03
CA PHE A 277 32.99 0.29 -15.48
C PHE A 277 32.91 1.78 -15.14
N GLY A 278 33.86 2.34 -14.39
CA GLY A 278 33.82 3.74 -13.97
C GLY A 278 32.84 4.02 -12.83
N THR A 279 32.27 2.97 -12.21
CA THR A 279 31.30 3.05 -11.10
C THR A 279 31.59 1.96 -10.07
N LYS A 280 31.29 2.22 -8.79
CA LYS A 280 31.44 1.24 -7.70
C LYS A 280 30.48 0.04 -7.81
N TYR A 281 29.48 0.14 -8.68
CA TYR A 281 28.44 -0.86 -8.89
C TYR A 281 28.17 -1.05 -10.38
N PHE A 282 28.21 -2.31 -10.83
CA PHE A 282 27.72 -2.77 -12.13
C PHE A 282 26.39 -3.51 -11.98
#